data_AF-A0A2D4G623-F1
#
_entry.id   AF-A0A2D4G623-F1
#
_cell.length_a   1.000
_cell.length_b   1.000
_cell.length_c   1.000
_cell.angle_alpha   90.00
_cell.angle_beta   90.00
_cell.angle_gamma   90.00
#
_symmetry.space_group_name_H-M   'P 1'
#
loop_
_entity.id
_entity.type
_entity.pdbx_description
1 polymer ?
#
loop_
_entity_poly.entity_id
_entity_poly.type
_entity_poly.pdbx_seq_one_letter_code
_entity_poly.pdbx_strand_id
1 'polypeptide(L)'
;GRFPPRASVEAAQASRAKRHAGKAALILAKGAERGEDLRGSLPEAEIAKSVEHLGRNQALMADYVDSGYERGNLNPSCLHKEDHYVATHTLTNAMPLSPPFQELWHWEVEQLVSHGLAPHCQNGK
;
A
#
# COMPACT_ATOMS: atom_id res chain seq x y z
N GLY A 1 5.06 -17.00 12.93
CA GLY A 1 6.01 -17.43 11.88
C GLY A 1 7.19 -16.49 11.87
N ARG A 2 8.42 -17.00 11.81
CA ARG A 2 9.63 -16.19 11.74
C ARG A 2 9.95 -15.95 10.26
N PHE A 3 10.06 -14.68 9.85
CA PHE A 3 10.50 -14.33 8.50
C PHE A 3 11.89 -14.91 8.23
N PRO A 4 12.17 -15.40 7.00
CA PRO A 4 13.49 -15.90 6.65
C PRO A 4 14.51 -14.75 6.62
N PRO A 5 15.77 -15.04 6.96
CA PRO A 5 16.84 -14.03 6.91
C PRO A 5 17.09 -13.56 5.48
N ARG A 6 17.30 -12.25 5.35
CA ARG A 6 17.49 -11.49 4.10
C ARG A 6 18.47 -12.12 3.11
N ALA A 7 19.54 -12.76 3.60
CA ALA A 7 20.54 -13.43 2.76
C ALA A 7 19.97 -14.61 1.93
N SER A 8 18.95 -15.31 2.44
CA SER A 8 18.30 -16.41 1.72
C SER A 8 17.39 -15.92 0.59
N VAL A 9 16.93 -14.67 0.69
CA VAL A 9 16.07 -14.02 -0.30
C VAL A 9 16.90 -13.48 -1.46
N GLU A 10 18.07 -12.89 -1.17
CA GLU A 10 19.01 -12.36 -2.16
C GLU A 10 19.50 -13.42 -3.15
N ALA A 11 19.73 -14.66 -2.68
CA ALA A 11 20.15 -15.77 -3.55
C ALA A 11 19.06 -16.21 -4.54
N ALA A 12 17.79 -16.09 -4.18
CA ALA A 12 16.65 -16.44 -5.05
C ALA A 12 16.35 -15.34 -6.09
N GLN A 13 16.66 -14.08 -5.76
CA GLN A 13 16.39 -12.90 -6.59
C GLN A 13 17.28 -12.81 -7.85
N ALA A 14 18.52 -13.31 -7.79
CA ALA A 14 19.45 -13.28 -8.93
C ALA A 14 18.97 -14.08 -10.16
N SER A 15 18.09 -15.07 -9.96
CA SER A 15 17.63 -15.97 -11.03
C SER A 15 16.44 -15.40 -11.84
N ARG A 16 15.64 -14.49 -11.28
CA ARG A 16 14.31 -14.15 -11.82
C ARG A 16 14.16 -12.72 -12.35
N ALA A 17 15.17 -11.87 -12.20
CA ALA A 17 15.20 -10.44 -12.56
C ALA A 17 14.99 -10.08 -14.06
N LYS A 18 14.54 -11.02 -14.93
CA LYS A 18 14.42 -10.79 -16.38
C LYS A 18 13.01 -10.54 -16.90
N ARG A 19 11.97 -10.51 -16.07
CA ARG A 19 10.60 -10.36 -16.58
C ARG A 19 9.79 -9.35 -15.77
N HIS A 20 9.44 -8.25 -16.43
CA HIS A 20 8.37 -7.30 -16.08
C HIS A 20 8.68 -6.21 -15.05
N ALA A 21 9.45 -5.22 -15.51
CA ALA A 21 9.33 -3.85 -15.04
C ALA A 21 8.04 -3.23 -15.63
N GLY A 22 7.06 -2.88 -14.79
CA GLY A 22 5.80 -2.30 -15.24
C GLY A 22 5.01 -1.59 -14.14
N LYS A 23 5.31 -0.29 -13.98
CA LYS A 23 4.50 0.81 -13.42
C LYS A 23 3.78 0.61 -12.06
N ALA A 24 4.34 1.22 -11.02
CA ALA A 24 3.60 1.81 -9.91
C ALA A 24 4.13 3.25 -9.70
N ALA A 25 3.23 4.24 -9.73
CA ALA A 25 3.55 5.64 -9.48
C ALA A 25 3.00 6.01 -8.09
N LEU A 26 3.88 6.48 -7.21
CA LEU A 26 3.53 6.99 -5.88
C LEU A 26 3.15 8.46 -6.00
N ILE A 27 1.91 8.81 -5.68
CA ILE A 27 1.49 10.22 -5.54
C ILE A 27 1.87 10.66 -4.12
N LEU A 28 2.94 11.44 -4.00
CA LEU A 28 3.20 12.21 -2.79
C LEU A 28 2.25 13.40 -2.78
N ALA A 29 1.27 13.37 -1.87
CA ALA A 29 0.44 14.54 -1.56
C ALA A 29 1.33 15.60 -0.90
N LYS A 30 1.90 16.51 -1.70
CA LYS A 30 2.36 17.81 -1.22
C LYS A 30 1.21 18.80 -1.44
N GLY A 31 0.72 19.39 -0.36
CA GLY A 31 -0.17 20.52 -0.42
C GLY A 31 0.49 21.74 -1.06
N ALA A 32 -0.38 22.65 -1.49
CA ALA A 32 -0.18 24.01 -1.99
C ALA A 32 -0.09 24.19 -3.53
N GLU A 33 -1.21 24.76 -4.04
CA GLU A 33 -1.28 25.88 -4.98
C GLU A 33 -0.50 25.82 -6.32
N ARG A 34 -1.29 25.78 -7.40
CA ARG A 34 -1.01 26.29 -8.76
C ARG A 34 0.35 25.97 -9.39
N GLY A 35 0.29 24.96 -10.24
CA GLY A 35 0.84 25.00 -11.61
C GLY A 35 2.34 24.92 -11.72
N GLU A 36 2.88 23.70 -11.79
CA GLU A 36 4.14 23.41 -12.49
C GLU A 36 4.08 21.97 -13.06
N ASP A 37 4.71 21.81 -14.21
CA ASP A 37 4.70 20.71 -15.19
C ASP A 37 4.84 19.27 -14.61
N LEU A 38 3.91 18.38 -14.98
CA LEU A 38 3.85 16.94 -14.62
C LEU A 38 4.98 16.08 -15.24
N ARG A 39 6.09 16.68 -15.69
CA ARG A 39 7.11 16.03 -16.52
C ARG A 39 8.29 15.42 -15.74
N GLY A 40 8.18 15.28 -14.42
CA GLY A 40 9.32 14.86 -13.58
C GLY A 40 8.99 13.96 -12.40
N SER A 41 8.01 13.05 -12.51
CA SER A 41 7.79 12.07 -11.44
C SER A 41 8.66 10.82 -11.68
N LEU A 42 9.74 10.68 -10.92
CA LEU A 42 10.56 9.47 -10.92
C LEU A 42 9.75 8.29 -10.37
N PRO A 43 9.91 7.06 -10.90
CA PRO A 43 9.26 5.89 -10.32
C PRO A 43 9.72 5.72 -8.87
N GLU A 44 8.82 5.26 -8.00
CA GLU A 44 9.08 5.13 -6.56
C GLU A 44 10.37 4.34 -6.27
N ALA A 45 10.66 3.32 -7.09
CA ALA A 45 11.87 2.51 -6.97
C ALA A 45 13.18 3.30 -7.18
N GLU A 46 13.16 4.41 -7.93
CA GLU A 46 14.32 5.30 -8.11
C GLU A 46 14.42 6.31 -6.96
N ILE A 47 13.28 6.81 -6.46
CA ILE A 47 13.22 7.66 -5.27
C ILE A 47 13.72 6.90 -4.04
N ALA A 48 13.30 5.65 -3.88
CA ALA A 48 13.71 4.79 -2.77
C ALA A 48 15.21 4.53 -2.70
N LYS A 49 15.92 4.64 -3.83
CA LYS A 49 17.38 4.50 -3.88
C LYS A 49 18.13 5.79 -3.57
N SER A 50 17.46 6.95 -3.61
CA SER A 50 18.07 8.27 -3.45
C SER A 50 17.86 8.90 -2.08
N VAL A 51 16.89 8.42 -1.30
CA VAL A 51 16.59 8.91 0.04
C VAL A 51 17.13 7.95 1.09
N GLU A 52 18.14 8.39 1.85
CA GLU A 52 18.72 7.61 2.93
C GLU A 52 17.65 7.30 4.00
N HIS A 53 17.63 6.06 4.49
CA HIS A 53 16.66 5.55 5.47
C HIS A 53 15.19 5.50 5.02
N LEU A 54 14.87 5.74 3.74
CA LEU A 54 13.51 5.49 3.25
C LEU A 54 13.14 4.01 3.44
N GLY A 55 11.92 3.75 3.90
CA GLY A 55 11.45 2.39 4.16
C GLY A 55 11.86 1.82 5.53
N ARG A 56 12.69 2.52 6.32
CA ARG A 56 13.18 1.99 7.61
C ARG A 56 12.08 1.77 8.65
N ASN A 57 11.09 2.67 8.69
CA ASN A 57 9.98 2.67 9.65
C ASN A 57 8.60 2.71 8.98
N GLN A 58 8.52 2.64 7.66
CA GLN A 58 7.28 2.72 6.88
C GLN A 58 7.40 1.78 5.68
N ALA A 59 6.32 1.12 5.28
CA ALA A 59 6.32 0.28 4.09
C ALA A 59 6.46 1.12 2.81
N LEU A 60 7.11 0.55 1.80
CA LEU A 60 7.16 1.02 0.42
C LEU A 60 6.39 0.07 -0.50
N MET A 61 6.00 0.52 -1.70
CA MET A 61 5.37 -0.38 -2.68
C MET A 61 6.27 -1.56 -3.02
N ALA A 62 7.59 -1.32 -3.06
CA ALA A 62 8.59 -2.35 -3.31
C ALA A 62 8.55 -3.50 -2.29
N ASP A 63 8.10 -3.24 -1.05
CA ASP A 63 8.00 -4.27 -0.01
C ASP A 63 6.88 -5.29 -0.29
N TYR A 64 5.90 -4.92 -1.13
CA TYR A 64 4.82 -5.82 -1.53
C TYR A 64 5.13 -6.60 -2.82
N VAL A 65 6.03 -6.09 -3.66
CA VAL A 65 6.44 -6.76 -4.90
C VAL A 65 7.12 -8.09 -4.59
N ASP A 66 6.62 -9.18 -5.17
CA ASP A 66 7.13 -10.55 -4.97
C ASP A 66 7.19 -11.02 -3.51
N SER A 67 6.47 -10.35 -2.59
CA SER A 67 6.48 -10.68 -1.16
C SER A 67 5.65 -11.91 -0.81
N GLY A 68 4.74 -12.32 -1.70
CA GLY A 68 3.70 -13.31 -1.43
C GLY A 68 2.54 -12.76 -0.59
N TYR A 69 2.53 -11.45 -0.30
CA TYR A 69 1.47 -10.76 0.42
C TYR A 69 0.84 -9.67 -0.46
N GLU A 70 -0.47 -9.52 -0.33
CA GLU A 70 -1.25 -8.42 -0.88
C GLU A 70 -1.55 -7.37 0.19
N ARG A 71 -2.08 -6.22 -0.24
CA ARG A 71 -2.46 -5.12 0.65
C ARG A 71 -3.89 -5.32 1.15
N GLY A 72 -4.06 -5.50 2.45
CA GLY A 72 -5.35 -5.42 3.13
C GLY A 72 -5.59 -4.05 3.73
N ASN A 73 -6.68 -3.38 3.34
CA ASN A 73 -7.04 -2.09 3.92
C ASN A 73 -7.50 -2.27 5.38
N LEU A 74 -7.01 -1.41 6.28
CA LEU A 74 -7.42 -1.36 7.69
C LEU A 74 -8.67 -0.49 7.86
N ASN A 75 -8.63 0.74 7.34
CA ASN A 75 -9.80 1.61 7.20
C ASN A 75 -10.46 1.36 5.83
N PRO A 76 -11.68 0.80 5.76
CA PRO A 76 -12.34 0.46 4.51
C PRO A 76 -12.86 1.71 3.79
N SER A 77 -12.91 1.66 2.46
CA SER A 77 -13.33 2.79 1.61
C SER A 77 -14.82 3.10 1.73
N CYS A 78 -15.66 2.13 2.11
CA CYS A 78 -17.12 2.28 2.21
C CYS A 78 -17.58 3.36 3.20
N LEU A 79 -16.73 3.80 4.13
CA LEU A 79 -17.02 4.89 5.07
C LEU A 79 -16.77 6.29 4.49
N HIS A 80 -16.02 6.39 3.40
CA HIS A 80 -15.52 7.67 2.90
C HIS A 80 -16.33 8.11 1.69
N LYS A 81 -16.68 9.40 1.65
CA LYS A 81 -17.31 10.04 0.48
C LYS A 81 -16.25 10.80 -0.31
N GLU A 82 -16.48 10.94 -1.62
CA GLU A 82 -15.72 11.84 -2.49
C GLU A 82 -14.20 11.57 -2.41
N ASP A 83 -13.35 12.58 -2.52
CA ASP A 83 -11.90 12.41 -2.68
C ASP A 83 -11.17 11.75 -1.48
N HIS A 84 -11.86 11.56 -0.35
CA HIS A 84 -11.27 11.00 0.86
C HIS A 84 -10.98 9.49 0.78
N TYR A 85 -11.65 8.74 -0.11
CA TYR A 85 -11.39 7.29 -0.22
C TYR A 85 -9.97 6.99 -0.70
N VAL A 86 -9.32 7.92 -1.42
CA VAL A 86 -7.94 7.76 -1.88
C VAL A 86 -6.97 7.56 -0.72
N ALA A 87 -7.23 8.19 0.43
CA ALA A 87 -6.44 8.00 1.65
C ALA A 87 -6.49 6.56 2.18
N THR A 88 -7.56 5.83 1.90
CA THR A 88 -7.69 4.42 2.33
C THR A 88 -6.74 3.48 1.60
N HIS A 89 -6.24 3.87 0.42
CA HIS A 89 -5.30 3.05 -0.37
C HIS A 89 -3.82 3.35 -0.06
N THR A 90 -3.55 4.21 0.93
CA THR A 90 -2.18 4.51 1.39
C THR A 90 -1.56 3.32 2.12
N LEU A 91 -0.23 3.19 2.07
CA LEU A 91 0.50 2.10 2.75
C LEU A 91 0.42 2.16 4.27
N THR A 92 0.25 3.36 4.84
CA THR A 92 0.00 3.55 6.27
C THR A 92 -1.37 3.03 6.72
N ASN A 93 -2.26 2.74 5.77
CA ASN A 93 -3.56 2.12 6.00
C ASN A 93 -3.64 0.67 5.48
N ALA A 94 -2.51 0.07 5.12
CA ALA A 94 -2.44 -1.28 4.60
C ALA A 94 -1.72 -2.22 5.57
N MET A 95 -2.18 -3.47 5.62
CA MET A 95 -1.47 -4.57 6.26
C MET A 95 -1.12 -5.67 5.23
N PRO A 96 -0.05 -6.45 5.43
CA PRO A 96 0.26 -7.58 4.57
C PRO A 96 -0.73 -8.74 4.81
N LEU A 97 -1.43 -9.14 3.75
CA LEU A 97 -2.37 -10.26 3.75
C LEU A 97 -1.90 -11.34 2.80
N SER A 98 -1.91 -12.59 3.25
CA SER A 98 -1.71 -13.70 2.32
C SER A 98 -2.93 -13.83 1.40
N PRO A 99 -2.74 -14.07 0.08
CA PRO A 99 -3.83 -14.08 -0.90
C PRO A 99 -5.08 -14.90 -0.51
N PRO A 100 -4.97 -16.10 0.12
CA PRO A 100 -6.16 -16.87 0.51
C PRO A 100 -7.10 -16.18 1.50
N PHE A 101 -6.63 -15.17 2.23
CA PHE A 101 -7.41 -14.47 3.26
C PHE A 101 -7.88 -13.08 2.82
N GLN A 102 -7.47 -12.63 1.62
CA GLN A 102 -7.71 -11.27 1.20
C GLN A 102 -9.20 -10.97 1.01
N GLU A 103 -9.90 -11.79 0.23
CA GLU A 103 -11.33 -11.62 -0.02
C GLU A 103 -12.14 -11.69 1.28
N LEU A 104 -11.80 -12.67 2.14
CA LEU A 104 -12.44 -12.82 3.43
C LEU A 104 -12.23 -11.60 4.32
N TRP A 105 -10.98 -11.11 4.44
CA TRP A 105 -10.66 -9.92 5.22
C TRP A 105 -11.43 -8.70 4.74
N HIS A 106 -11.42 -8.43 3.43
CA HIS A 106 -12.14 -7.29 2.86
C HIS A 106 -13.64 -7.37 3.19
N TRP A 107 -14.23 -8.55 3.00
CA TRP A 107 -15.64 -8.75 3.33
C TRP A 107 -15.92 -8.56 4.83
N GLU A 108 -15.17 -9.22 5.72
CA GLU A 108 -15.39 -9.15 7.16
C GLU A 108 -15.27 -7.73 7.70
N VAL A 109 -14.21 -7.01 7.31
CA VAL A 109 -14.00 -5.62 7.74
C VAL A 109 -15.10 -4.71 7.22
N GLU A 110 -15.47 -4.82 5.94
CA GLU A 110 -16.56 -4.01 5.38
C GLU A 110 -17.89 -4.30 6.05
N GLN A 111 -18.21 -5.56 6.32
CA GLN A 111 -19.45 -5.93 7.00
C GLN A 111 -19.48 -5.42 8.44
N LEU A 112 -18.42 -5.66 9.21
CA LEU A 112 -18.31 -5.21 10.59
C LEU A 112 -18.43 -3.69 10.69
N VAL A 113 -17.72 -2.97 9.83
CA VAL A 113 -17.70 -1.52 9.87
C VAL A 113 -19.03 -0.93 9.39
N SER A 114 -19.53 -1.37 8.24
CA SER A 114 -20.73 -0.76 7.62
C SER A 114 -22.02 -1.06 8.38
N HIS A 115 -22.15 -2.28 8.93
CA HIS A 115 -23.38 -2.71 9.60
C HIS A 115 -23.25 -2.70 11.12
N GLY A 116 -22.06 -2.97 11.66
CA GLY A 116 -21.84 -3.09 13.09
C GLY A 116 -21.44 -1.78 13.76
N LEU A 117 -20.67 -0.90 13.09
CA LEU A 117 -20.12 0.31 13.71
C LEU A 117 -20.73 1.60 13.16
N ALA A 118 -20.78 1.76 11.83
CA ALA A 118 -21.19 2.99 11.17
C ALA A 118 -22.55 3.53 11.65
N PRO A 119 -23.61 2.70 11.84
CA PRO A 119 -24.91 3.19 12.30
C PRO A 119 -24.87 3.82 13.70
N HIS A 120 -23.89 3.44 14.53
CA HIS A 120 -23.71 3.95 15.89
C HIS A 120 -22.71 5.11 15.97
N CYS A 121 -22.01 5.41 14.87
CA CYS A 121 -20.96 6.42 14.80
C CYS A 121 -21.29 7.53 13.80
N GLN A 122 -22.58 7.88 13.66
CA GLN A 122 -23.07 8.90 12.71
C GLN A 122 -22.59 8.67 11.25
N ASN A 123 -22.35 7.41 10.88
CA ASN A 123 -21.72 7.01 9.61
C ASN A 123 -20.36 7.66 9.36
N GLY A 124 -19.54 7.81 10.41
CA GLY A 124 -18.18 8.36 10.30
C GLY A 124 -18.13 9.89 10.17
N LYS A 125 -19.16 10.59 10.67
CA LYS A 125 -19.20 12.06 10.75
C LYS A 125 -18.76 12.59 12.10
#